data_AF-A0A350BDA8-F1
#
_entry.id   AF-A0A350BDA8-F1
#
_cell.length_a   1.000
_cell.length_b   1.000
_cell.length_c   1.000
_cell.angle_alpha   90.00
_cell.angle_beta   90.00
_cell.angle_gamma   90.00
#
_symmetry.space_group_name_H-M   'P 1'
#
loop_
_entity.id
_entity.type
_entity.pdbx_description
1 polymer ?
#
loop_
_entity_poly.entity_id
_entity_poly.type
_entity_poly.pdbx_seq_one_letter_code
_entity_poly.pdbx_strand_id
1 'polypeptide(L)'
;CAFMAANQIVDFIENGNITNSVNYPNICAGPLLEGRRIVILHEGKESVGPNMIQFVSTSKKITQSVTKNRGAFGVTLIDFVEGEECHDKRCLIDEISEIPGTIRVRIIKA
;
A
#
# COMPACT_ATOMS: atom_id res chain seq x y z
N CYS A 1 -12.85 9.59 22.14
CA CYS A 1 -11.98 8.51 21.61
C CYS A 1 -12.63 7.72 20.47
N ALA A 2 -13.89 7.27 20.59
CA ALA A 2 -14.56 6.49 19.53
C ALA A 2 -14.61 7.20 18.16
N PHE A 3 -14.90 8.51 18.14
CA PHE A 3 -14.91 9.31 16.90
C PHE A 3 -13.56 9.34 16.18
N MET A 4 -12.45 9.45 16.93
CA MET A 4 -11.10 9.43 16.37
C MET A 4 -10.81 8.08 15.71
N ALA A 5 -11.07 6.98 16.41
CA ALA A 5 -10.86 5.64 15.87
C ALA A 5 -11.69 5.39 14.61
N ALA A 6 -12.95 5.85 14.59
CA ALA A 6 -13.81 5.75 13.41
C ALA A 6 -13.21 6.48 12.20
N ASN A 7 -12.76 7.74 12.38
CA ASN A 7 -12.15 8.50 11.29
C ASN A 7 -10.86 7.87 10.77
N GLN A 8 -10.06 7.27 11.67
CA GLN A 8 -8.83 6.58 11.27
C GLN A 8 -9.11 5.31 10.46
N ILE A 9 -10.18 4.58 10.81
CA ILE A 9 -10.63 3.42 10.04
C ILE A 9 -11.12 3.87 8.66
N VAL A 10 -11.91 4.94 8.59
CA VAL A 10 -12.38 5.50 7.32
C VAL A 10 -11.20 5.94 6.44
N ASP A 11 -10.24 6.68 6.99
CA ASP A 11 -9.06 7.15 6.24
C ASP A 11 -8.16 5.99 5.77
N PHE A 12 -8.03 4.93 6.57
CA PHE A 12 -7.37 3.70 6.12
C PHE A 12 -8.16 3.00 5.01
N ILE A 13 -9.50 3.01 5.08
CA ILE A 13 -10.35 2.38 4.07
C ILE A 13 -10.31 3.15 2.75
N GLU A 14 -10.38 4.47 2.79
CA GLU A 14 -10.49 5.33 1.62
C GLU A 14 -9.13 5.68 1.02
N ASN A 15 -8.09 5.85 1.84
CA ASN A 15 -6.79 6.35 1.37
C ASN A 15 -5.62 5.44 1.73
N GLY A 16 -5.82 4.40 2.55
CA GLY A 16 -4.73 3.55 3.03
C GLY A 16 -3.81 4.20 4.05
N ASN A 17 -4.15 5.41 4.51
CA ASN A 17 -3.38 6.12 5.52
C ASN A 17 -3.54 5.42 6.88
N ILE A 18 -2.45 5.33 7.64
CA ILE A 18 -2.44 4.70 8.97
C ILE A 18 -1.96 5.73 9.97
N THR A 19 -2.78 6.01 10.97
CA THR A 19 -2.43 6.87 12.09
C THR A 19 -2.77 6.19 13.41
N ASN A 20 -1.90 6.32 14.41
CA ASN A 20 -2.01 5.74 15.75
C ASN A 20 -2.27 4.22 15.77
N SER A 21 -1.77 3.49 14.77
CA SER A 21 -1.78 2.03 14.82
C SER A 21 -0.86 1.54 15.94
N VAL A 22 -1.30 0.52 16.67
CA VAL A 22 -0.48 -0.14 17.69
C VAL A 22 0.65 -0.95 17.03
N ASN A 23 0.36 -1.54 15.86
CA ASN A 23 1.22 -2.53 15.21
C ASN A 23 2.00 -1.96 14.01
N TYR A 24 1.45 -0.96 13.32
CA TYR A 24 2.02 -0.41 12.10
C TYR A 24 2.59 1.00 12.29
N PRO A 25 3.52 1.46 11.42
CA PRO A 25 4.01 2.82 11.43
C PRO A 25 2.92 3.82 11.02
N ASN A 26 3.08 5.07 11.48
CA ASN A 26 2.26 6.18 10.98
C ASN A 26 2.71 6.53 9.55
N ILE A 27 1.84 6.28 8.56
CA ILE A 27 2.09 6.54 7.15
C ILE A 27 0.91 7.29 6.54
N CYS A 28 1.22 8.34 5.78
CA CYS A 28 0.23 9.17 5.12
C CYS A 28 0.75 9.52 3.73
N ALA A 29 -0.04 9.20 2.71
CA ALA A 29 0.21 9.60 1.32
C ALA A 29 -0.83 10.63 0.85
N GLY A 30 -1.64 11.18 1.77
CA GLY A 30 -2.73 12.12 1.45
C GLY A 30 -3.94 11.43 0.82
N PRO A 31 -4.93 12.19 0.32
CA PRO A 31 -6.03 11.64 -0.44
C PRO A 31 -5.56 11.11 -1.80
N LEU A 32 -6.18 10.05 -2.30
CA LEU A 32 -5.95 9.60 -3.67
C LEU A 32 -6.70 10.52 -4.64
N LEU A 33 -5.95 11.32 -5.42
CA LEU A 33 -6.55 12.31 -6.33
C LEU A 33 -6.97 11.71 -7.67
N GLU A 34 -6.16 10.79 -8.19
CA GLU A 34 -6.38 10.15 -9.49
C GLU A 34 -5.70 8.77 -9.54
N GLY A 35 -6.19 7.90 -10.43
CA GLY A 35 -5.60 6.58 -10.63
C GLY A 35 -5.96 5.59 -9.51
N ARG A 36 -4.95 4.86 -9.03
CA ARG A 36 -5.10 3.76 -8.08
C ARG A 36 -3.97 3.80 -7.05
N ARG A 37 -4.28 3.37 -5.83
CA ARG A 37 -3.33 3.20 -4.73
C ARG A 37 -3.24 1.75 -4.30
N ILE A 38 -2.03 1.20 -4.27
CA ILE A 38 -1.72 -0.09 -3.69
C ILE A 38 -1.29 0.14 -2.25
N VAL A 39 -1.95 -0.54 -1.33
CA VAL A 39 -1.58 -0.62 0.09
C VAL A 39 -0.99 -2.01 0.33
N ILE A 40 0.28 -2.06 0.69
CA ILE A 40 0.97 -3.32 0.95
C ILE A 40 1.42 -3.33 2.40
N LEU A 41 0.88 -4.26 3.17
CA LEU A 41 1.34 -4.60 4.51
C LEU A 41 2.36 -5.73 4.38
N HIS A 42 3.53 -5.55 4.97
CA HIS A 42 4.64 -6.49 4.83
C HIS A 42 5.46 -6.62 6.12
N GLU A 43 6.38 -7.57 6.16
CA GLU A 43 7.37 -7.69 7.23
C GLU A 43 8.29 -6.46 7.27
N GLY A 44 8.65 -5.98 8.46
CA GLY A 44 9.45 -4.77 8.67
C GLY A 44 10.92 -4.85 8.22
N LYS A 45 11.27 -5.78 7.33
CA LYS A 45 12.59 -5.87 6.71
C LYS A 45 12.76 -4.71 5.72
N GLU A 46 13.90 -4.01 5.79
CA GLU A 46 14.15 -2.79 5.02
C GLU A 46 14.08 -2.97 3.51
N SER A 47 14.40 -4.16 3.00
CA SER A 47 14.42 -4.45 1.56
C SER A 47 13.04 -4.69 0.94
N VAL A 48 12.03 -5.06 1.73
CA VAL A 48 10.75 -5.55 1.19
C VAL A 48 9.97 -4.44 0.48
N GLY A 49 9.82 -3.27 1.12
CA GLY A 49 9.11 -2.12 0.54
C GLY A 49 9.74 -1.62 -0.78
N PRO A 50 11.06 -1.35 -0.83
CA PRO A 50 11.74 -0.98 -2.08
C PRO A 50 11.61 -2.03 -3.20
N ASN A 51 11.67 -3.32 -2.87
CA ASN A 51 11.49 -4.39 -3.86
C ASN A 51 10.08 -4.38 -4.48
N MET A 52 9.05 -4.12 -3.67
CA MET A 52 7.67 -4.00 -4.15
C MET A 52 7.48 -2.77 -5.05
N ILE A 53 8.08 -1.63 -4.70
CA ILE A 53 8.07 -0.43 -5.54
C ILE A 53 8.74 -0.73 -6.89
N GLN A 54 9.91 -1.38 -6.87
CA GLN A 54 10.62 -1.75 -8.07
C GLN A 54 9.79 -2.70 -8.96
N PHE A 55 9.14 -3.70 -8.34
CA PHE A 55 8.25 -4.61 -9.05
C PHE A 55 7.13 -3.86 -9.80
N VAL A 56 6.39 -2.99 -9.09
CA VAL A 56 5.30 -2.21 -9.68
C VAL A 56 5.79 -1.25 -10.76
N SER A 57 6.96 -0.64 -10.57
CA SER A 57 7.54 0.31 -11.53
C SER A 57 7.89 -0.31 -12.89
N THR A 58 7.98 -1.65 -12.96
CA THR A 58 8.28 -2.37 -14.20
C THR A 58 7.09 -2.41 -15.16
N SER A 59 5.86 -2.31 -14.62
CA SER A 59 4.62 -2.44 -15.41
C SER A 59 3.68 -1.24 -15.31
N LYS A 60 3.85 -0.36 -14.30
CA LYS A 60 2.99 0.79 -14.04
C LYS A 60 3.80 2.07 -13.87
N LYS A 61 3.22 3.20 -14.30
CA LYS A 61 3.78 4.53 -14.06
C LYS A 61 3.41 4.99 -12.65
N ILE A 62 4.36 4.90 -11.73
CA ILE A 62 4.20 5.34 -10.33
C ILE A 62 4.19 6.87 -10.27
N THR A 63 3.21 7.45 -9.60
CA THR A 63 3.11 8.90 -9.32
C THR A 63 3.66 9.24 -7.95
N GLN A 64 3.40 8.39 -6.97
CA GLN A 64 3.85 8.57 -5.59
C GLN A 64 4.12 7.20 -4.97
N SER A 65 5.15 7.11 -4.13
CA SER A 65 5.34 5.95 -3.27
C SER A 65 5.84 6.38 -1.90
N VAL A 66 5.36 5.72 -0.85
CA VAL A 66 5.75 5.99 0.53
C VAL A 66 5.93 4.64 1.22
N THR A 67 7.07 4.45 1.87
CA THR A 67 7.37 3.23 2.64
C THR A 67 7.78 3.61 4.05
N LYS A 68 7.24 2.90 5.04
CA LYS A 68 7.67 3.02 6.43
C LYS A 68 7.65 1.67 7.12
N ASN A 69 8.58 1.49 8.06
CA ASN A 69 8.69 0.31 8.91
C ASN A 69 8.56 0.70 10.39
N ARG A 70 8.03 -0.21 11.21
CA ARG A 70 7.99 -0.14 12.67
C ARG A 70 8.20 -1.55 13.24
N GLY A 71 9.41 -1.79 13.74
CA GLY A 71 9.76 -3.11 14.29
C GLY A 71 9.57 -4.22 13.27
N ALA A 72 8.73 -5.20 13.60
CA ALA A 72 8.48 -6.37 12.75
C ALA A 72 7.54 -6.12 11.55
N PHE A 73 6.95 -4.94 11.42
CA PHE A 73 5.96 -4.64 10.38
C PHE A 73 6.32 -3.43 9.54
N GLY A 74 5.96 -3.47 8.26
CA GLY A 74 6.15 -2.40 7.30
C GLY A 74 4.90 -2.17 6.46
N VAL A 75 4.79 -0.96 5.93
CA VAL A 75 3.72 -0.54 5.03
C VAL A 75 4.30 0.25 3.89
N THR A 76 3.90 -0.12 2.68
CA THR A 76 4.21 0.58 1.45
C THR A 76 2.93 0.99 0.75
N LEU A 77 2.81 2.29 0.46
CA LEU A 77 1.75 2.90 -0.35
C LEU A 77 2.33 3.24 -1.72
N ILE A 78 1.65 2.86 -2.80
CA ILE A 78 2.10 3.11 -4.18
C ILE A 78 0.93 3.60 -5.00
N ASP A 79 1.06 4.79 -5.59
CA ASP A 79 0.06 5.39 -6.46
C ASP A 79 0.50 5.30 -7.91
N PHE A 80 -0.45 5.01 -8.79
CA PHE A 80 -0.20 4.89 -10.22
C PHE A 80 -1.46 5.24 -11.04
N VAL A 81 -1.26 5.82 -12.22
CA VAL A 81 -2.35 6.36 -13.07
C VAL A 81 -2.71 5.47 -14.26
N GLU A 82 -1.83 4.56 -14.69
CA GLU A 82 -2.03 3.78 -15.92
C GLU A 82 -1.79 2.28 -15.74
N GLY A 83 -2.63 1.49 -16.43
CA GLY A 83 -2.49 0.05 -16.61
C GLY A 83 -3.63 -0.76 -15.96
N GLU A 84 -3.99 -1.89 -16.56
CA GLU A 84 -5.02 -2.78 -16.02
C GLU A 84 -4.59 -3.46 -14.71
N GLU A 85 -5.52 -3.62 -13.76
CA GLU A 85 -5.26 -4.34 -12.50
C GLU A 85 -4.98 -5.81 -12.74
N CYS A 86 -5.58 -6.38 -13.78
CA CYS A 86 -5.46 -7.78 -14.14
C CYS A 86 -5.30 -7.90 -15.66
N HIS A 87 -4.37 -8.73 -16.11
CA HIS A 87 -4.21 -9.06 -17.52
C HIS A 87 -4.20 -10.59 -17.66
N ASP A 88 -5.00 -11.12 -18.59
CA ASP A 88 -4.98 -12.54 -18.99
C ASP A 88 -5.01 -13.60 -17.85
N LYS A 89 -5.67 -13.25 -16.72
CA LYS A 89 -5.88 -14.02 -15.47
C LYS A 89 -4.92 -13.76 -14.31
N ARG A 90 -3.90 -12.92 -14.44
CA ARG A 90 -3.07 -12.50 -13.30
C ARG A 90 -3.40 -11.08 -12.89
N CYS A 91 -3.75 -10.89 -11.62
CA CYS A 91 -3.91 -9.57 -11.05
C CYS A 91 -2.61 -9.12 -10.39
N LEU A 92 -2.34 -7.82 -10.42
CA LEU A 92 -1.22 -7.19 -9.71
C LEU A 92 -1.21 -7.56 -8.22
N ILE A 93 -2.41 -7.75 -7.63
CA ILE A 93 -2.58 -8.22 -6.25
C ILE A 93 -1.95 -9.61 -6.06
N ASP A 94 -2.16 -10.53 -6.99
CA ASP A 94 -1.66 -11.90 -6.89
C ASP A 94 -0.13 -11.90 -6.98
N GLU A 95 0.42 -11.16 -7.94
CA GLU A 95 1.87 -11.08 -8.16
C GLU A 95 2.60 -10.46 -6.96
N ILE A 96 2.04 -9.40 -6.35
CA ILE A 96 2.63 -8.78 -5.16
C ILE A 96 2.46 -9.68 -3.93
N SER A 97 1.37 -10.46 -3.87
CA SER A 97 1.11 -11.40 -2.77
C SER A 97 2.11 -12.56 -2.76
N GLU A 98 2.70 -12.91 -3.91
CA GLU A 98 3.74 -13.94 -4.02
C GLU A 98 5.12 -13.44 -3.57
N ILE A 99 5.33 -12.13 -3.43
CA ILE A 99 6.62 -11.59 -2.98
C ILE A 99 6.87 -12.01 -1.51
N PRO A 100 8.04 -12.60 -1.19
CA PRO A 100 8.35 -13.00 0.17
C PRO A 100 8.30 -11.83 1.16
N GLY A 101 7.57 -12.02 2.25
CA GLY A 101 7.37 -11.00 3.28
C GLY A 101 6.11 -10.14 3.09
N THR A 102 5.32 -10.35 2.02
CA THR A 102 3.99 -9.76 1.88
C THR A 102 3.02 -10.39 2.89
N ILE A 103 2.32 -9.56 3.66
CA ILE A 103 1.28 -9.99 4.60
C ILE A 103 -0.09 -9.78 3.97
N ARG A 104 -0.32 -8.61 3.36
CA ARG A 104 -1.59 -8.27 2.74
C ARG A 104 -1.41 -7.20 1.68
N VAL A 105 -2.09 -7.36 0.56
CA VAL A 105 -2.17 -6.37 -0.52
C VAL A 105 -3.62 -5.91 -0.67
N ARG A 106 -3.79 -4.63 -0.94
CA ARG A 106 -5.08 -4.04 -1.29
C ARG A 106 -4.91 -2.97 -2.35
N ILE A 107 -5.89 -2.84 -3.23
CA ILE A 107 -5.97 -1.72 -4.17
C ILE A 107 -7.17 -0.83 -3.80
N ILE A 108 -6.95 0.47 -3.85
CA ILE A 108 -7.92 1.53 -3.68
C ILE A 108 -8.05 2.27 -5.02
N LYS A 109 -9.29 2.56 -5.40
CA LYS A 109 -9.64 3.32 -6.61
C LYS A 109 -10.07 4.71 -6.19
N ALA A 110 -9.62 5.73 -6.93
CA ALA A 110 -10.10 7.10 -6.78
C ALA A 110 -11.59 7.21 -7.12
#